data_AF-A0A7M4DIF4-F1
#
_entry.id   AF-A0A7M4DIF4-F1
#
_cell.length_a   1.000
_cell.length_b   1.000
_cell.length_c   1.000
_cell.angle_alpha   90.00
_cell.angle_beta   90.00
_cell.angle_gamma   90.00
#
_symmetry.space_group_name_H-M   'P 1'
#
loop_
_entity.id
_entity.type
_entity.pdbx_description
1 polymer ?
#
loop_
_entity_poly.entity_id
_entity_poly.type
_entity_poly.pdbx_seq_one_letter_code
_entity_poly.pdbx_strand_id
1 'polypeptide(L)'
;MKQRTRRTGIIAFAAAAMLAIGMGNPPSAQAASLWHCAPQSNMAAVCTTITSAPPGGVQVRDRLTNSIWVLYNGDSVQIRSWGWDPSARCGINNNYFWHIWWRTGSGNWHRAYIGDWYLSTGAPSYWKNFREPSGGKLQDTYIGSWSGTCDVIA
;
A
#
# COMPACT_ATOMS: atom_id res chain seq x y z
N MET A 1 -45.54 -55.34 24.48
CA MET A 1 -45.60 -55.46 22.99
C MET A 1 -44.37 -54.75 22.43
N LYS A 2 -43.30 -55.52 22.15
CA LYS A 2 -42.76 -55.86 20.81
C LYS A 2 -42.11 -54.70 20.03
N GLN A 3 -40.77 -54.73 20.07
CA GLN A 3 -39.72 -54.21 19.17
C GLN A 3 -40.14 -53.67 17.79
N ARG A 4 -39.41 -52.62 17.33
CA ARG A 4 -38.55 -52.75 16.13
C ARG A 4 -37.51 -51.63 16.01
N THR A 5 -36.27 -52.05 16.25
CA THR A 5 -35.01 -51.43 15.84
C THR A 5 -34.95 -51.21 14.33
N ARG A 6 -34.43 -50.07 13.88
CA ARG A 6 -33.73 -49.94 12.59
C ARG A 6 -32.39 -49.25 12.82
N ARG A 7 -31.33 -50.02 12.60
CA ARG A 7 -29.94 -49.58 12.44
C ARG A 7 -29.71 -49.17 10.98
N THR A 8 -28.51 -48.63 10.74
CA THR A 8 -27.78 -48.45 9.47
C THR A 8 -27.97 -47.06 8.86
N GLY A 9 -26.96 -46.20 8.70
CA GLY A 9 -25.52 -46.27 8.94
C GLY A 9 -24.78 -45.23 8.09
N ILE A 10 -23.52 -44.96 8.47
CA ILE A 10 -22.39 -44.44 7.63
C ILE A 10 -22.60 -42.98 7.12
N ILE A 11 -21.67 -42.00 7.17
CA ILE A 11 -20.23 -41.96 6.92
C ILE A 11 -19.61 -40.78 7.69
N ALA A 12 -18.53 -41.06 8.41
CA ALA A 12 -17.61 -40.04 8.90
C ALA A 12 -16.83 -39.46 7.71
N PHE A 13 -16.95 -38.16 7.45
CA PHE A 13 -15.96 -37.43 6.67
C PHE A 13 -15.03 -36.70 7.62
N ALA A 14 -13.87 -37.30 7.86
CA ALA A 14 -12.70 -36.58 8.30
C ALA A 14 -12.28 -35.64 7.14
N ALA A 15 -12.63 -34.36 7.25
CA ALA A 15 -12.06 -33.34 6.37
C ALA A 15 -10.78 -32.84 7.04
N ALA A 16 -9.65 -33.19 6.43
CA ALA A 16 -8.33 -32.72 6.78
C ALA A 16 -8.30 -31.19 6.85
N ALA A 17 -7.69 -30.66 7.91
CA ALA A 17 -7.27 -29.26 7.96
C ALA A 17 -6.25 -29.02 6.84
N MET A 18 -6.71 -28.46 5.72
CA MET A 18 -5.82 -27.94 4.70
C MET A 18 -5.15 -26.69 5.27
N LEU A 19 -3.90 -26.85 5.70
CA LEU A 19 -2.91 -25.77 5.68
C LEU A 19 -2.75 -25.34 4.23
N ALA A 20 -3.66 -24.48 3.76
CA ALA A 20 -3.41 -23.67 2.60
C ALA A 20 -2.29 -22.70 3.01
N ILE A 21 -1.05 -23.07 2.70
CA ILE A 21 -0.02 -22.08 2.42
C ILE A 21 -0.57 -21.35 1.20
N GLY A 22 -1.29 -20.25 1.48
CA GLY A 22 -1.75 -19.35 0.45
C GLY A 22 -0.52 -18.89 -0.29
N MET A 23 -0.26 -19.47 -1.46
CA MET A 23 0.35 -18.72 -2.54
C MET A 23 -0.63 -17.58 -2.79
N GLY A 24 -0.41 -16.49 -2.06
CA GLY A 24 -1.25 -15.31 -2.11
C GLY A 24 -1.39 -14.97 -3.57
N ASN A 25 -2.62 -15.02 -4.08
CA ASN A 25 -2.92 -14.30 -5.30
C ASN A 25 -2.30 -12.91 -5.11
N PRO A 26 -1.47 -12.41 -6.05
CA PRO A 26 -1.06 -11.02 -5.98
C PRO A 26 -2.35 -10.23 -5.79
N PRO A 27 -2.44 -9.34 -4.77
CA PRO A 27 -3.64 -8.57 -4.54
C PRO A 27 -4.09 -8.03 -5.89
N SER A 28 -5.32 -8.38 -6.29
CA SER A 28 -5.96 -7.88 -7.50
C SER A 28 -5.66 -6.39 -7.54
N ALA A 29 -4.96 -5.92 -8.59
CA ALA A 29 -4.49 -4.55 -8.70
C ALA A 29 -5.58 -3.60 -8.19
N GLN A 30 -5.35 -3.05 -6.99
CA GLN A 30 -6.37 -2.26 -6.32
C GLN A 30 -6.71 -1.06 -7.21
N ALA A 31 -7.98 -0.71 -7.28
CA ALA A 31 -8.42 0.39 -8.14
C ALA A 31 -7.61 1.65 -7.84
N ALA A 32 -7.10 2.29 -8.89
CA ALA A 32 -6.37 3.53 -8.75
C ALA A 32 -7.26 4.59 -8.07
N SER A 33 -6.71 5.24 -7.06
CA SER A 33 -7.33 6.28 -6.25
C SER A 33 -6.32 7.39 -6.07
N LEU A 34 -6.31 8.31 -7.04
CA LEU A 34 -5.60 9.59 -6.97
C LEU A 34 -6.63 10.71 -6.95
N TRP A 35 -6.45 11.67 -6.06
CA TRP A 35 -7.31 12.85 -5.98
C TRP A 35 -6.52 14.09 -5.60
N HIS A 36 -7.07 15.26 -5.93
CA HIS A 36 -6.54 16.51 -5.43
C HIS A 36 -7.00 16.73 -4.00
N CYS A 37 -6.05 17.02 -3.11
CA CYS A 37 -6.27 17.24 -1.69
C CYS A 37 -5.60 18.56 -1.28
N ALA A 38 -6.03 19.14 -0.16
CA ALA A 38 -5.40 20.33 0.41
C ALA A 38 -5.00 20.05 1.86
N PRO A 39 -3.91 19.28 2.09
CA PRO A 39 -3.51 18.95 3.45
C PRO A 39 -2.95 20.18 4.21
N GLN A 40 -2.69 21.27 3.48
CA GLN A 40 -2.55 22.63 4.00
C GLN A 40 -3.62 23.52 3.35
N SER A 41 -4.13 24.51 4.08
CA SER A 41 -5.22 25.41 3.65
C SER A 41 -4.91 26.21 2.37
N ASN A 42 -3.68 26.20 1.90
CA ASN A 42 -3.18 26.94 0.73
C ASN A 42 -2.33 26.11 -0.23
N MET A 43 -2.18 24.80 -0.03
CA MET A 43 -1.39 23.95 -0.92
C MET A 43 -2.22 22.76 -1.38
N ALA A 44 -2.68 22.84 -2.63
CA ALA A 44 -3.27 21.71 -3.31
C ALA A 44 -2.16 20.72 -3.68
N ALA A 45 -2.38 19.44 -3.41
CA ALA A 45 -1.48 18.35 -3.68
C ALA A 45 -2.23 17.18 -4.30
N VAL A 46 -1.50 16.17 -4.75
CA VAL A 46 -2.08 14.88 -5.11
C VAL A 46 -1.98 13.95 -3.91
N CYS A 47 -3.10 13.31 -3.56
CA CYS A 47 -3.17 12.32 -2.51
C CYS A 47 -3.56 10.95 -3.05
N THR A 48 -3.22 9.93 -2.28
CA THR A 48 -3.63 8.54 -2.47
C THR A 48 -3.83 7.87 -1.11
N THR A 49 -4.27 6.62 -1.11
CA THR A 49 -4.40 5.79 0.09
C THR A 49 -3.32 4.73 0.16
N ILE A 50 -2.92 4.39 1.38
CA ILE A 50 -2.13 3.20 1.67
C ILE A 50 -2.98 1.97 1.40
N THR A 51 -2.37 1.00 0.72
CA THR A 51 -3.01 -0.21 0.26
C THR A 51 -2.03 -1.38 0.35
N SER A 52 -2.52 -2.62 0.28
CA SER A 52 -1.68 -3.83 0.34
C SER A 52 -0.76 -3.94 1.56
N ALA A 53 -0.96 -3.13 2.60
CA ALA A 53 -0.22 -3.25 3.84
C ALA A 53 -0.63 -4.55 4.57
N PRO A 54 0.31 -5.26 5.21
CA PRO A 54 -0.02 -6.44 6.01
C PRO A 54 -0.89 -6.05 7.23
N PRO A 55 -1.47 -7.01 7.98
CA PRO A 55 -2.30 -6.70 9.15
C PRO A 55 -1.60 -5.82 10.21
N GLY A 56 -0.27 -5.92 10.31
CA GLY A 56 0.54 -5.08 11.20
C GLY A 56 0.84 -3.67 10.66
N GLY A 57 0.40 -3.34 9.45
CA GLY A 57 0.74 -2.10 8.74
C GLY A 57 2.12 -2.16 8.07
N VAL A 58 2.42 -1.15 7.26
CA VAL A 58 3.73 -0.97 6.63
C VAL A 58 4.55 0.00 7.48
N GLN A 59 5.70 -0.46 7.95
CA GLN A 59 6.61 0.41 8.72
C GLN A 59 7.42 1.27 7.76
N VAL A 60 7.53 2.56 8.04
CA VAL A 60 8.33 3.52 7.26
C VAL A 60 9.16 4.37 8.20
N ARG A 61 10.38 4.72 7.79
CA ARG A 61 11.17 5.72 8.51
C ARG A 61 10.74 7.13 8.12
N ASP A 62 10.32 7.91 9.11
CA ASP A 62 10.08 9.33 8.95
C ASP A 62 11.40 10.09 8.76
N ARG A 63 11.54 10.78 7.63
CA ARG A 63 12.73 11.56 7.27
C ARG A 63 12.75 12.96 7.90
N LEU A 64 11.76 13.32 8.71
CA LEU A 64 11.78 14.55 9.52
C LEU A 64 12.26 14.25 10.95
N THR A 65 11.71 13.22 11.59
CA THR A 65 12.04 12.89 12.99
C THR A 65 13.01 11.72 13.16
N ASN A 66 13.30 10.98 12.08
CA ASN A 66 14.07 9.73 12.09
C ASN A 66 13.42 8.59 12.91
N SER A 67 12.13 8.72 13.25
CA SER A 67 11.34 7.69 13.94
C SER A 67 10.75 6.68 12.95
N ILE A 68 10.41 5.48 13.43
CA ILE A 68 9.62 4.53 12.65
C ILE A 68 8.13 4.81 12.87
N TRP A 69 7.39 4.87 11.77
CA TRP A 69 5.95 5.04 11.74
C TRP A 69 5.30 3.82 11.08
N VAL A 70 4.10 3.47 11.53
CA VAL A 70 3.30 2.41 10.92
C VAL A 70 2.15 3.06 10.17
N LEU A 71 2.02 2.75 8.89
CA LEU A 71 0.90 3.17 8.05
C LEU A 71 -0.02 1.95 7.79
N TYR A 72 -1.31 2.17 7.84
CA TYR A 72 -2.32 1.13 7.68
C TYR A 72 -3.12 1.31 6.40
N ASN A 73 -3.74 0.23 5.91
CA ASN A 73 -4.64 0.31 4.76
C ASN A 73 -5.76 1.33 5.01
N GLY A 74 -5.95 2.25 4.06
CA GLY A 74 -6.89 3.36 4.16
C GLY A 74 -6.30 4.69 4.66
N ASP A 75 -5.08 4.69 5.22
CA ASP A 75 -4.41 5.94 5.57
C ASP A 75 -4.18 6.78 4.32
N SER A 76 -4.53 8.07 4.41
CA SER A 76 -4.34 9.01 3.31
C SER A 76 -2.97 9.65 3.38
N VAL A 77 -2.25 9.63 2.25
CA VAL A 77 -0.94 10.24 2.12
C VAL A 77 -0.90 11.15 0.89
N GLN A 78 -0.19 12.27 1.01
CA GLN A 78 0.19 13.10 -0.12
C GLN A 78 1.38 12.45 -0.84
N ILE A 79 1.33 12.39 -2.16
CA ILE A 79 2.48 12.04 -3.01
C ILE A 79 3.09 13.33 -3.57
N ARG A 80 4.42 13.38 -3.65
CA ARG A 80 5.14 14.61 -4.08
C ARG A 80 6.12 14.38 -5.22
N SER A 81 6.85 13.28 -5.17
CA SER A 81 7.84 12.94 -6.19
C SER A 81 8.03 11.44 -6.23
N TRP A 82 8.42 10.90 -7.38
CA TRP A 82 8.66 9.47 -7.53
C TRP A 82 10.07 9.18 -8.02
N GLY A 83 10.55 7.98 -7.74
CA GLY A 83 11.83 7.50 -8.22
C GLY A 83 11.76 6.04 -8.64
N TRP A 84 12.88 5.55 -9.15
CA TRP A 84 13.06 4.16 -9.55
C TRP A 84 14.09 3.47 -8.65
N ASP A 85 13.71 2.34 -8.05
CA ASP A 85 14.60 1.49 -7.28
C ASP A 85 14.97 0.24 -8.10
N PRO A 86 16.13 0.24 -8.79
CA PRO A 86 16.54 -0.90 -9.61
C PRO A 86 16.83 -2.15 -8.78
N SER A 87 17.05 -1.99 -7.47
CA SER A 87 17.33 -3.11 -6.56
C SER A 87 16.06 -3.78 -6.04
N ALA A 88 14.87 -3.26 -6.39
CA ALA A 88 13.56 -3.74 -5.95
C ALA A 88 13.42 -3.89 -4.42
N ARG A 89 14.24 -3.16 -3.64
CA ARG A 89 14.26 -3.19 -2.17
C ARG A 89 13.12 -2.39 -1.56
N CYS A 90 12.58 -1.42 -2.29
CA CYS A 90 11.40 -0.63 -1.92
C CYS A 90 10.09 -1.41 -1.92
N GLY A 91 10.07 -2.51 -2.66
CA GLY A 91 9.09 -3.58 -2.67
C GLY A 91 7.63 -3.27 -3.05
N ILE A 92 6.98 -3.98 -3.99
CA ILE A 92 7.41 -4.87 -5.09
C ILE A 92 6.32 -4.77 -6.20
N ASN A 93 6.67 -4.97 -7.48
CA ASN A 93 5.93 -4.76 -8.74
C ASN A 93 6.09 -3.36 -9.35
N ASN A 94 7.09 -3.25 -10.24
CA ASN A 94 7.42 -2.11 -11.10
C ASN A 94 8.49 -1.14 -10.55
N ASN A 95 9.19 -1.46 -9.45
CA ASN A 95 10.37 -0.72 -8.96
C ASN A 95 10.16 0.79 -8.71
N TYR A 96 8.93 1.29 -8.72
CA TYR A 96 8.64 2.68 -8.42
C TYR A 96 8.54 2.87 -6.91
N PHE A 97 9.06 3.99 -6.42
CA PHE A 97 8.84 4.45 -5.05
C PHE A 97 8.37 5.90 -5.06
N TRP A 98 7.70 6.30 -3.99
CA TRP A 98 7.18 7.64 -3.80
C TRP A 98 7.76 8.29 -2.56
N HIS A 99 8.03 9.59 -2.68
CA HIS A 99 8.17 10.48 -1.55
C HIS A 99 6.76 10.87 -1.10
N ILE A 100 6.38 10.36 0.06
CA ILE A 100 5.07 10.59 0.67
C ILE A 100 5.18 11.55 1.85
N TRP A 101 4.09 12.29 2.07
CA TRP A 101 3.91 13.19 3.18
C TRP A 101 2.55 12.89 3.83
N TRP A 102 2.48 12.98 5.15
CA TRP A 102 1.21 12.85 5.86
C TRP A 102 1.21 13.72 7.11
N ARG A 103 0.00 13.95 7.62
CA ARG A 103 -0.22 14.75 8.81
C ARG A 103 -0.95 13.93 9.85
N THR A 104 -0.49 13.99 11.08
CA THR A 104 -1.15 13.33 12.21
C THR A 104 -2.33 14.15 12.73
N GLY A 105 -3.18 13.56 13.57
CA GLY A 105 -4.27 14.27 14.23
C GLY A 105 -3.82 15.45 15.10
N SER A 106 -2.58 15.44 15.60
CA SER A 106 -1.96 16.57 16.32
C SER A 106 -1.44 17.68 15.40
N GLY A 107 -1.51 17.48 14.08
CA GLY A 107 -1.12 18.46 13.09
C GLY A 107 0.37 18.42 12.71
N ASN A 108 1.15 17.48 13.22
CA ASN A 108 2.56 17.31 12.85
C ASN A 108 2.71 16.70 11.46
N TRP A 109 3.68 17.20 10.73
CA TRP A 109 4.04 16.70 9.41
C TRP A 109 5.12 15.61 9.51
N HIS A 110 4.95 14.62 8.65
CA HIS A 110 5.87 13.51 8.50
C HIS A 110 6.14 13.29 7.02
N ARG A 111 7.30 12.71 6.69
CA ARG A 111 7.62 12.36 5.30
C ARG A 111 8.41 11.06 5.24
N ALA A 112 8.17 10.24 4.21
CA ALA A 112 8.88 8.97 4.05
C ALA A 112 9.06 8.62 2.57
N TYR A 113 9.80 7.54 2.33
CA TYR A 113 9.80 6.85 1.05
C TYR A 113 9.07 5.51 1.20
N ILE A 114 8.24 5.18 0.23
CA ILE A 114 7.47 3.94 0.22
C ILE A 114 7.36 3.41 -1.21
N GLY A 115 7.34 2.09 -1.38
CA GLY A 115 7.10 1.46 -2.67
C GLY A 115 5.70 1.79 -3.21
N ASP A 116 5.58 1.96 -4.53
CA ASP A 116 4.31 2.20 -5.24
C ASP A 116 3.27 1.10 -4.98
N TRP A 117 3.74 -0.13 -4.71
CA TRP A 117 2.91 -1.28 -4.34
C TRP A 117 1.98 -1.03 -3.14
N TYR A 118 2.44 -0.23 -2.18
CA TYR A 118 1.70 0.07 -0.97
C TYR A 118 0.76 1.27 -1.15
N LEU A 119 0.59 1.76 -2.38
CA LEU A 119 -0.26 2.90 -2.70
C LEU A 119 -1.31 2.53 -3.74
N SER A 120 -2.49 3.13 -3.63
CA SER A 120 -3.53 3.03 -4.65
C SER A 120 -3.27 3.97 -5.83
N THR A 121 -2.05 4.08 -6.32
CA THR A 121 -1.67 4.95 -7.46
C THR A 121 -2.11 4.37 -8.81
N GLY A 122 -2.29 3.05 -8.89
CA GLY A 122 -2.62 2.33 -10.12
C GLY A 122 -1.42 2.08 -11.03
N ALA A 123 -1.68 1.66 -12.27
CA ALA A 123 -0.60 1.40 -13.23
C ALA A 123 0.16 2.69 -13.61
N PRO A 124 1.45 2.59 -14.00
CA PRO A 124 2.22 3.75 -14.46
C PRO A 124 1.55 4.56 -15.57
N SER A 125 0.88 3.92 -16.52
CA SER A 125 0.13 4.62 -17.57
C SER A 125 -0.96 5.56 -17.02
N TYR A 126 -1.52 5.25 -15.85
CA TYR A 126 -2.52 6.08 -15.17
C TYR A 126 -1.85 7.23 -14.42
N TRP A 127 -1.03 6.95 -13.40
CA TRP A 127 -0.51 8.00 -12.51
C TRP A 127 0.42 8.96 -13.25
N LYS A 128 1.18 8.51 -14.26
CA LYS A 128 2.07 9.38 -15.06
C LYS A 128 1.33 10.49 -15.77
N ASN A 129 0.04 10.29 -16.06
CA ASN A 129 -0.80 11.28 -16.74
C ASN A 129 -1.68 12.09 -15.79
N PHE A 130 -1.67 11.77 -14.49
CA PHE A 130 -2.43 12.51 -13.50
C PHE A 130 -1.86 13.92 -13.34
N ARG A 131 -2.72 14.94 -13.47
CA ARG A 131 -2.32 16.35 -13.42
C ARG A 131 -2.06 16.79 -11.99
N GLU A 132 -0.98 17.52 -11.78
CA GLU A 132 -0.73 18.16 -10.50
C GLU A 132 -1.49 19.50 -10.38
N PRO A 133 -1.92 19.89 -9.17
CA PRO A 133 -2.56 21.18 -8.96
C PRO A 133 -1.67 22.39 -9.31
N SER A 134 -0.35 22.25 -9.17
CA SER A 134 0.64 23.27 -9.56
C SER A 134 0.88 23.37 -11.07
N GLY A 135 0.23 22.53 -11.88
CA GLY A 135 0.52 22.36 -13.30
C GLY A 135 1.49 21.20 -13.55
N GLY A 136 1.53 20.72 -14.81
CA GLY A 136 2.28 19.51 -15.17
C GLY A 136 1.54 18.22 -14.83
N LYS A 137 2.28 17.11 -14.83
CA LYS A 137 1.81 15.76 -14.49
C LYS A 137 2.73 15.15 -13.43
N LEU A 138 2.25 14.14 -12.69
CA LEU A 138 3.10 13.42 -11.73
C LEU A 138 4.36 12.82 -12.36
N GLN A 139 4.33 12.43 -13.64
CA GLN A 139 5.52 11.96 -14.35
C GLN A 139 6.67 12.97 -14.32
N ASP A 140 6.37 14.27 -14.26
CA ASP A 140 7.35 15.35 -14.30
C ASP A 140 8.08 15.54 -12.96
N THR A 141 7.63 14.85 -11.90
CA THR A 141 8.21 14.90 -10.54
C THR A 141 9.26 13.82 -10.26
N TYR A 142 9.90 13.30 -11.32
CA TYR A 142 10.93 12.27 -11.20
C TYR A 142 12.19 12.79 -10.50
N ILE A 143 12.66 12.08 -9.48
CA ILE A 143 13.84 12.47 -8.69
C ILE A 143 15.07 11.56 -8.88
N GLY A 144 15.01 10.62 -9.83
CA GLY A 144 16.15 9.75 -10.18
C GLY A 144 16.02 8.30 -9.71
N SER A 145 17.12 7.55 -9.90
CA SER A 145 17.22 6.12 -9.55
C SER A 145 18.13 5.90 -8.34
N TRP A 146 17.62 5.28 -7.29
CA TRP A 146 18.31 5.16 -5.99
C TRP A 146 18.07 3.75 -5.42
N SER A 147 19.08 3.11 -4.84
CA SER A 147 18.96 1.79 -4.20
C SER A 147 18.93 1.89 -2.68
N GLY A 148 18.15 1.04 -2.02
CA GLY A 148 18.12 0.94 -0.55
C GLY A 148 17.50 2.15 0.18
N THR A 149 16.69 2.96 -0.50
CA THR A 149 16.13 4.23 0.03
C THR A 149 14.81 4.06 0.77
N CYS A 150 14.13 2.93 0.59
CA CYS A 150 12.91 2.63 1.33
C CYS A 150 13.28 1.87 2.59
N ASP A 151 13.11 2.52 3.73
CA ASP A 151 13.15 1.87 5.04
C ASP A 151 11.80 1.21 5.33
N VAL A 152 11.27 0.47 4.36
CA VAL A 152 10.07 -0.33 4.55
C VAL A 152 10.50 -1.59 5.30
N ILE A 153 10.17 -1.65 6.59
CA ILE A 153 10.51 -2.79 7.45
C ILE A 153 9.26 -3.68 7.45
N ALA A 154 9.30 -4.74 6.64
CA ALA A 154 8.25 -5.75 6.57
C ALA A 154 8.17 -6.58 7.86
#